data_AF-A0A2K9CBU9-F1
#
_entry.id   AF-A0A2K9CBU9-F1
#
_cell.length_a   1.000
_cell.length_b   1.000
_cell.length_c   1.000
_cell.angle_alpha   90.00
_cell.angle_beta   90.00
_cell.angle_gamma   90.00
#
_symmetry.space_group_name_H-M   'P 1'
#
loop_
_entity.id
_entity.type
_entity.pdbx_description
1 polymer ?
#
loop_
_entity_poly.entity_id
_entity_poly.type
_entity_poly.pdbx_seq_one_letter_code
_entity_poly.pdbx_strand_id
1 'polypeptide(L)'
;MSKPKADPASRKVLAYSVETNDPEESNIQFATSNAAARRQGADNIGTDFGSVSCRRAHWTDQYVGQRFIPAKAYIDAGWWFGCTHCGARCDSDASYWDEETETDITLDLVFDGRVVYCSPECKTGHEAEVAARNARFEEFKVRVAAERPGVTFTEFTGGYPWCGNKGLFTFPGAQYGGSVTDNEESTELKWYVAQSDKAAWDYFIAEQSVPD
;
A
#
# COMPACT_ATOMS: atom_id res chain seq x y z
N MET A 1 28.52 -30.05 -33.79
CA MET A 1 28.76 -30.03 -32.33
C MET A 1 27.77 -29.04 -31.71
N SER A 2 26.68 -29.53 -31.12
CA SER A 2 25.70 -28.67 -30.44
C SER A 2 26.26 -28.25 -29.09
N LYS A 3 26.29 -26.94 -28.80
CA LYS A 3 26.67 -26.43 -27.48
C LYS A 3 25.74 -27.04 -26.41
N PRO A 4 26.26 -27.46 -25.25
CA PRO A 4 25.42 -27.95 -24.17
C PRO A 4 24.43 -26.87 -23.75
N LYS A 5 23.15 -27.25 -23.63
CA LYS A 5 22.10 -26.37 -23.13
C LYS A 5 22.39 -26.17 -21.64
N ALA A 6 22.75 -24.95 -21.25
CA ALA A 6 22.98 -24.61 -19.85
C ALA A 6 21.73 -24.96 -19.01
N ASP A 7 21.98 -25.59 -17.86
CA ASP A 7 21.00 -26.04 -16.89
C ASP A 7 20.06 -24.87 -16.52
N PRO A 8 18.73 -24.96 -16.69
CA PRO A 8 17.82 -23.84 -16.44
C PRO A 8 17.92 -23.26 -15.02
N ALA A 9 18.36 -24.06 -14.04
CA ALA A 9 18.54 -23.64 -12.65
C ALA A 9 19.79 -22.76 -12.41
N SER A 10 20.74 -22.66 -13.35
CA SER A 10 21.99 -21.91 -13.16
C SER A 10 21.98 -20.52 -13.80
N ARG A 11 20.85 -20.07 -14.36
CA ARG A 11 20.78 -18.79 -15.06
C ARG A 11 20.72 -17.65 -14.07
N LYS A 12 21.67 -16.73 -14.18
CA LYS A 12 21.72 -15.50 -13.38
C LYS A 12 20.42 -14.72 -13.56
N VAL A 13 19.82 -14.30 -12.45
CA VAL A 13 18.70 -13.37 -12.43
C VAL A 13 19.20 -11.98 -12.82
N LEU A 14 18.50 -11.33 -13.72
CA LEU A 14 18.83 -10.05 -14.33
C LEU A 14 17.59 -9.15 -14.31
N ALA A 15 17.78 -7.84 -14.33
CA ALA A 15 16.70 -6.87 -14.25
C ALA A 15 16.21 -6.37 -15.62
N TYR A 16 14.91 -6.27 -15.82
CA TYR A 16 14.32 -5.85 -17.08
C TYR A 16 13.28 -4.76 -16.82
N SER A 17 13.27 -3.73 -17.65
CA SER A 17 12.15 -2.79 -17.72
C SER A 17 11.10 -3.38 -18.66
N VAL A 18 9.87 -3.50 -18.17
CA VAL A 18 8.70 -3.91 -18.94
C VAL A 18 7.79 -2.71 -19.03
N GLU A 19 7.44 -2.31 -20.25
CA GLU A 19 6.82 -1.02 -20.55
C GLU A 19 5.65 -1.23 -21.51
N THR A 20 4.53 -0.55 -21.28
CA THR A 20 3.43 -0.46 -22.25
C THR A 20 3.62 0.78 -23.13
N ASN A 21 2.58 1.16 -23.87
CA ASN A 21 2.49 2.46 -24.51
C ASN A 21 2.27 3.60 -23.51
N ASP A 22 1.91 3.29 -22.27
CA ASP A 22 1.82 4.23 -21.17
C ASP A 22 3.06 4.09 -20.26
N PRO A 23 3.94 5.11 -20.18
CA PRO A 23 5.12 5.06 -19.32
C PRO A 23 4.76 4.91 -17.83
N GLU A 24 3.55 5.28 -17.38
CA GLU A 24 3.11 5.18 -15.98
C GLU A 24 2.90 3.73 -15.53
N GLU A 25 2.63 2.82 -16.46
CA GLU A 25 2.42 1.40 -16.19
C GLU A 25 3.73 0.59 -16.20
N SER A 26 4.85 1.24 -16.51
CA SER A 26 6.14 0.56 -16.65
C SER A 26 6.62 0.01 -15.30
N ASN A 27 7.21 -1.19 -15.32
CA ASN A 27 7.73 -1.83 -14.11
C ASN A 27 9.07 -2.55 -14.32
N ILE A 28 9.80 -2.76 -13.22
CA ILE A 28 11.06 -3.52 -13.24
C ILE A 28 10.80 -4.95 -12.79
N GLN A 29 11.24 -5.91 -13.60
CA GLN A 29 11.13 -7.34 -13.35
C GLN A 29 12.51 -7.99 -13.23
N PHE A 30 12.71 -8.78 -12.18
CA PHE A 30 13.92 -9.59 -11.99
C PHE A 30 13.68 -11.02 -12.48
N ALA A 31 14.28 -11.39 -13.60
CA ALA A 31 14.09 -12.71 -14.19
C ALA A 31 15.36 -13.27 -14.84
N THR A 32 15.36 -14.57 -15.12
CA THR A 32 16.49 -15.25 -15.77
C THR A 32 16.52 -15.05 -17.29
N SER A 33 15.48 -14.44 -17.87
CA SER A 33 15.39 -14.14 -19.30
C SER A 33 14.39 -13.03 -19.60
N ASN A 34 14.56 -12.36 -20.73
CA ASN A 34 13.64 -11.32 -21.22
C ASN A 34 12.20 -11.84 -21.37
N ALA A 35 12.01 -13.04 -21.93
CA ALA A 35 10.68 -13.61 -22.11
C ALA A 35 9.98 -13.92 -20.78
N ALA A 36 10.73 -14.31 -19.74
CA ALA A 36 10.17 -14.52 -18.41
C ALA A 36 9.81 -13.18 -17.74
N ALA A 37 10.69 -12.19 -17.80
CA ALA A 37 10.43 -10.84 -17.29
C ALA A 37 9.20 -10.22 -17.96
N ARG A 38 9.10 -10.31 -19.29
CA ARG A 38 7.98 -9.77 -20.06
C ARG A 38 6.64 -10.38 -19.64
N ARG A 39 6.58 -11.71 -19.40
CA ARG A 39 5.36 -12.36 -18.87
C ARG A 39 5.02 -11.83 -17.48
N GLN A 40 5.98 -11.84 -16.56
CA GLN A 40 5.78 -11.35 -15.19
C GLN A 40 5.30 -9.89 -15.16
N GLY A 41 5.90 -9.03 -15.99
CA GLY A 41 5.53 -7.62 -16.08
C GLY A 41 4.16 -7.41 -16.70
N ALA A 42 3.81 -8.17 -17.75
CA ALA A 42 2.46 -8.13 -18.34
C ALA A 42 1.39 -8.58 -17.33
N ASP A 43 1.65 -9.68 -16.61
CA ASP A 43 0.75 -10.19 -15.56
C ASP A 43 0.60 -9.17 -14.42
N ASN A 44 1.67 -8.46 -14.06
CA ASN A 44 1.63 -7.42 -13.03
C ASN A 44 0.83 -6.19 -13.44
N ILE A 45 0.89 -5.80 -14.71
CA ILE A 45 0.11 -4.69 -15.29
C ILE A 45 -1.35 -5.12 -15.54
N GLY A 46 -1.60 -6.42 -15.71
CA GLY A 46 -2.92 -6.95 -16.08
C GLY A 46 -3.20 -6.83 -17.58
N THR A 47 -2.17 -6.92 -18.42
CA THR A 47 -2.28 -6.81 -19.88
C THR A 47 -1.69 -8.04 -20.58
N ASP A 48 -1.89 -8.13 -21.89
CA ASP A 48 -1.40 -9.24 -22.69
C ASP A 48 0.11 -9.15 -22.94
N PHE A 49 0.75 -10.32 -23.08
CA PHE A 49 2.18 -10.42 -23.41
C PHE A 49 2.56 -9.58 -24.65
N GLY A 50 1.67 -9.50 -25.65
CA GLY A 50 1.89 -8.72 -26.87
C GLY A 50 1.86 -7.21 -26.68
N SER A 51 1.21 -6.72 -25.63
CA SER A 51 0.96 -5.31 -25.34
C SER A 51 2.08 -4.62 -24.56
N VAL A 52 3.07 -5.40 -24.10
CA VAL A 52 4.26 -4.88 -23.41
C VAL A 52 5.52 -5.04 -24.24
N SER A 53 6.48 -4.15 -24.08
CA SER A 53 7.86 -4.30 -24.51
C SER A 53 8.75 -4.65 -23.31
N CYS A 54 9.93 -5.24 -23.55
CA CYS A 54 10.83 -5.63 -22.48
C CYS A 54 12.28 -5.36 -22.87
N ARG A 55 12.99 -4.55 -22.08
CA ARG A 55 14.39 -4.16 -22.27
C ARG A 55 15.22 -4.42 -21.01
N ARG A 56 16.55 -4.51 -21.16
CA ARG A 56 17.43 -4.69 -20.00
C ARG A 56 17.56 -3.40 -19.22
N ALA A 57 17.37 -3.47 -17.90
CA ALA A 57 17.56 -2.37 -16.97
C ALA A 57 18.85 -2.62 -16.17
N HIS A 58 20.02 -2.37 -16.77
CA HIS A 58 21.31 -2.70 -16.14
C HIS A 58 21.51 -2.00 -14.79
N TRP A 59 20.99 -0.79 -14.64
CA TRP A 59 21.13 0.01 -13.42
C TRP A 59 20.47 -0.66 -12.20
N THR A 60 19.48 -1.54 -12.40
CA THR A 60 18.80 -2.25 -11.31
C THR A 60 19.39 -3.61 -10.95
N ASP A 61 20.38 -4.12 -11.69
CA ASP A 61 20.95 -5.45 -11.43
C ASP A 61 21.54 -5.58 -10.00
N GLN A 62 21.99 -4.47 -9.40
CA GLN A 62 22.49 -4.41 -8.02
C GLN A 62 21.42 -4.65 -6.94
N TYR A 63 20.13 -4.51 -7.29
CA TYR A 63 19.00 -4.71 -6.39
C TYR A 63 18.38 -6.11 -6.50
N VAL A 64 18.98 -7.01 -7.30
CA VAL A 64 18.54 -8.41 -7.38
C VAL A 64 18.56 -9.05 -6.00
N GLY A 65 17.44 -9.65 -5.60
CA GLY A 65 17.28 -10.28 -4.29
C GLY A 65 17.00 -9.33 -3.13
N GLN A 66 17.00 -8.02 -3.37
CA GLN A 66 16.53 -7.05 -2.38
C GLN A 66 15.01 -7.00 -2.37
N ARG A 67 14.43 -6.57 -1.24
CA ARG A 67 12.96 -6.45 -1.09
C ARG A 67 12.38 -5.39 -2.02
N PHE A 68 13.12 -4.33 -2.32
CA PHE A 68 12.71 -3.25 -3.19
C PHE A 68 13.92 -2.50 -3.77
N ILE A 69 13.68 -1.73 -4.84
CA ILE A 69 14.62 -0.73 -5.38
C ILE A 69 14.25 0.63 -4.77
N PRO A 70 15.20 1.39 -4.20
CA PRO A 70 14.92 2.72 -3.65
C PRO A 70 14.38 3.70 -4.70
N ALA A 71 13.44 4.58 -4.32
CA ALA A 71 12.86 5.58 -5.21
C ALA A 71 13.94 6.47 -5.86
N LYS A 72 14.97 6.84 -5.10
CA LYS A 72 16.10 7.61 -5.62
C LYS A 72 16.78 6.95 -6.83
N ALA A 73 16.96 5.63 -6.79
CA ALA A 73 17.64 4.91 -7.85
C ALA A 73 16.83 4.93 -9.15
N TYR A 74 15.50 4.90 -9.05
CA TYR A 74 14.63 5.11 -10.20
C TYR A 74 14.76 6.51 -10.78
N ILE A 75 14.70 7.54 -9.95
CA ILE A 75 14.84 8.94 -10.40
C ILE A 75 16.20 9.18 -11.06
N ASP A 76 17.29 8.68 -10.46
CA ASP A 76 18.64 8.76 -11.04
C ASP A 76 18.73 8.05 -12.41
N ALA A 77 17.83 7.10 -12.69
CA ALA A 77 17.72 6.38 -13.96
C ALA A 77 16.70 7.01 -14.95
N GLY A 78 16.19 8.21 -14.64
CA GLY A 78 15.27 8.96 -15.51
C GLY A 78 13.80 8.58 -15.37
N TRP A 79 13.41 7.91 -14.29
CA TRP A 79 12.01 7.66 -13.96
C TRP A 79 11.45 8.82 -13.13
N TRP A 80 10.13 8.89 -13.03
CA TRP A 80 9.44 9.85 -12.18
C TRP A 80 8.47 9.14 -11.23
N PHE A 81 8.19 9.77 -10.10
CA PHE A 81 7.24 9.31 -9.08
C PHE A 81 6.31 10.45 -8.71
N GLY A 82 5.10 10.15 -8.26
CA GLY A 82 4.28 11.13 -7.56
C GLY A 82 4.78 11.33 -6.13
N CYS A 83 4.83 12.57 -5.67
CA CYS A 83 5.01 12.90 -4.27
C CYS A 83 3.96 12.15 -3.43
N THR A 84 4.40 11.43 -2.41
CA THR A 84 3.51 10.56 -1.61
C THR A 84 2.46 11.33 -0.81
N HIS A 85 2.66 12.63 -0.60
CA HIS A 85 1.71 13.49 0.09
C HIS A 85 0.77 14.22 -0.90
N CYS A 86 1.31 15.00 -1.82
CA CYS A 86 0.51 15.90 -2.68
C CYS A 86 0.35 15.42 -4.13
N GLY A 87 1.02 14.34 -4.54
CA GLY A 87 0.97 13.82 -5.91
C GLY A 87 1.79 14.58 -6.95
N ALA A 88 2.46 15.68 -6.58
CA ALA A 88 3.34 16.43 -7.49
C ALA A 88 4.40 15.51 -8.11
N ARG A 89 4.69 15.71 -9.41
CA ARG A 89 5.68 14.91 -10.12
C ARG A 89 7.09 15.17 -9.57
N CYS A 90 7.79 14.09 -9.24
CA CYS A 90 9.18 14.08 -8.78
C CYS A 90 10.03 13.28 -9.78
N ASP A 91 10.87 13.97 -10.53
CA ASP A 91 11.96 13.42 -11.36
C ASP A 91 13.26 14.21 -11.11
N SER A 92 14.32 13.94 -11.89
CA SER A 92 15.64 14.55 -11.65
C SER A 92 15.66 16.07 -11.77
N ASP A 93 14.70 16.62 -12.53
CA ASP A 93 14.64 18.03 -12.90
C ASP A 93 13.36 18.68 -12.34
N ALA A 94 12.79 18.08 -11.30
CA ALA A 94 11.50 18.50 -10.73
C ALA A 94 11.57 19.95 -10.22
N SER A 95 10.69 20.79 -10.76
CA SER A 95 10.46 22.18 -10.34
C SER A 95 8.98 22.47 -10.23
N TYR A 96 8.63 23.57 -9.57
CA TYR A 96 7.34 24.20 -9.70
C TYR A 96 7.50 25.63 -10.23
N TRP A 97 6.50 26.10 -10.96
CA TRP A 97 6.43 27.48 -11.42
C TRP A 97 5.96 28.38 -10.27
N ASP A 98 6.77 29.36 -9.91
CA ASP A 98 6.43 30.38 -8.92
C ASP A 98 5.88 31.63 -9.64
N GLU A 99 4.59 31.92 -9.43
CA GLU A 99 3.91 33.03 -10.10
C GLU A 99 4.40 34.41 -9.63
N GLU A 100 4.94 34.54 -8.41
CA GLU A 100 5.40 35.82 -7.88
C GLU A 100 6.76 36.22 -8.46
N THR A 101 7.64 35.23 -8.61
CA THR A 101 8.99 35.43 -9.14
C THR A 101 9.11 35.19 -10.64
N GLU A 102 8.07 34.62 -11.26
CA GLU A 102 8.05 34.16 -12.66
C GLU A 102 9.24 33.24 -12.99
N THR A 103 9.56 32.31 -12.09
CA THR A 103 10.68 31.37 -12.26
C THR A 103 10.35 29.95 -11.84
N ASP A 104 11.07 28.99 -12.42
CA ASP A 104 11.07 27.61 -11.95
C ASP A 104 11.90 27.46 -10.69
N ILE A 105 11.26 27.01 -9.62
CA ILE A 105 11.92 26.70 -8.35
C ILE A 105 12.09 25.18 -8.25
N THR A 106 13.34 24.73 -8.19
CA THR A 106 13.67 23.31 -8.03
C THR A 106 13.12 22.78 -6.72
N LEU A 107 12.53 21.58 -6.78
CA LEU A 107 12.01 20.88 -5.62
C LEU A 107 13.14 20.26 -4.79
N ASP A 108 13.03 20.36 -3.46
CA ASP A 108 13.94 19.69 -2.52
C ASP A 108 13.44 18.27 -2.24
N LEU A 109 13.73 17.35 -3.17
CA LEU A 109 13.23 15.98 -3.10
C LEU A 109 13.75 15.24 -1.86
N VAL A 110 12.83 14.72 -1.06
CA VAL A 110 13.16 13.88 0.10
C VAL A 110 12.82 12.43 -0.18
N PHE A 111 13.80 11.55 -0.06
CA PHE A 111 13.67 10.12 -0.33
C PHE A 111 13.53 9.31 0.96
N ASP A 112 12.54 8.42 1.02
CA ASP A 112 12.36 7.49 2.13
C ASP A 112 12.02 6.08 1.60
N GLY A 113 13.06 5.27 1.41
CA GLY A 113 12.92 3.91 0.88
C GLY A 113 12.28 3.87 -0.51
N ARG A 114 11.01 3.46 -0.58
CA ARG A 114 10.23 3.32 -1.84
C ARG A 114 9.45 4.57 -2.22
N VAL A 115 9.42 5.59 -1.36
CA VAL A 115 8.62 6.79 -1.57
C VAL A 115 9.51 8.02 -1.72
N VAL A 116 8.95 9.05 -2.34
CA VAL A 116 9.57 10.37 -2.50
C VAL A 116 8.55 11.44 -2.13
N TYR A 117 9.06 12.54 -1.59
CA TYR A 117 8.31 13.75 -1.30
C TYR A 117 8.93 14.91 -2.07
N CYS A 118 8.10 15.81 -2.58
CA CYS A 118 8.60 16.98 -3.31
C CYS A 118 9.27 18.03 -2.40
N SER A 119 9.09 17.92 -1.09
CA SER A 119 9.70 18.80 -0.11
C SER A 119 9.73 18.18 1.30
N PRO A 120 10.57 18.70 2.22
CA PRO A 120 10.54 18.34 3.65
C PRO A 120 9.19 18.56 4.33
N GLU A 121 8.46 19.60 3.91
CA GLU A 121 7.11 19.90 4.41
C GLU A 121 6.13 18.80 4.02
N CYS A 122 6.17 18.33 2.77
CA CYS A 122 5.32 17.22 2.33
C CYS A 122 5.61 15.93 3.10
N LYS A 123 6.88 15.65 3.41
CA LYS A 123 7.23 14.48 4.24
C LYS A 123 6.67 14.62 5.65
N THR A 124 6.89 15.77 6.28
CA THR A 124 6.41 16.04 7.65
C THR A 124 4.87 16.02 7.71
N GLY A 125 4.21 16.58 6.71
CA GLY A 125 2.75 16.57 6.57
C GLY A 125 2.21 15.14 6.48
N HIS A 126 2.80 14.31 5.62
CA HIS A 126 2.41 12.91 5.51
C HIS A 126 2.65 12.12 6.81
N GLU A 127 3.80 12.32 7.47
CA GLU A 127 4.09 11.67 8.75
C GLU A 127 3.08 12.07 9.83
N ALA A 128 2.65 13.34 9.86
CA ALA A 128 1.61 13.82 10.76
C ALA A 128 0.24 13.18 10.46
N GLU A 129 -0.14 13.06 9.19
CA GLU A 129 -1.38 12.37 8.77
C GLU A 129 -1.37 10.88 9.17
N VAL A 130 -0.25 10.19 8.93
CA VAL A 130 -0.05 8.79 9.31
C VAL A 130 -0.14 8.63 10.83
N ALA A 131 0.51 9.51 11.59
CA ALA A 131 0.48 9.50 13.05
C ALA A 131 -0.94 9.74 13.58
N ALA A 132 -1.67 10.72 13.03
CA ALA A 132 -3.05 11.01 13.39
C ALA A 132 -4.00 9.84 13.06
N ARG A 133 -3.81 9.20 11.89
CA ARG A 133 -4.59 8.02 11.49
C ARG A 133 -4.37 6.84 12.43
N ASN A 134 -3.12 6.60 12.83
CA ASN A 134 -2.79 5.54 13.77
C ASN A 134 -3.31 5.84 15.18
N ALA A 135 -3.24 7.09 15.64
CA ALA A 135 -3.81 7.50 16.92
C ALA A 135 -5.34 7.27 16.96
N ARG A 136 -6.05 7.67 15.90
CA ARG A 136 -7.49 7.42 15.75
C ARG A 136 -7.83 5.93 15.80
N PHE A 137 -6.98 5.07 15.25
CA PHE A 137 -7.18 3.63 15.30
C PHE A 137 -7.02 3.06 16.71
N GLU A 138 -6.05 3.53 17.49
CA GLU A 138 -5.92 3.12 18.89
C GLU A 138 -7.09 3.63 19.75
N GLU A 139 -7.55 4.86 19.53
CA GLU A 139 -8.76 5.39 20.16
C GLU A 139 -10.02 4.58 19.81
N PHE A 140 -10.13 4.14 18.55
CA PHE A 140 -11.22 3.27 18.11
C PHE A 140 -11.24 1.96 18.91
N LYS A 141 -10.09 1.28 19.07
CA LYS A 141 -10.00 0.03 19.86
C LYS A 141 -10.49 0.22 21.29
N VAL A 142 -10.10 1.33 21.93
CA VAL A 142 -10.54 1.67 23.29
C VAL A 142 -12.04 1.93 23.34
N ARG A 143 -12.57 2.75 22.41
CA ARG A 143 -14.00 3.08 22.32
C ARG A 143 -14.87 1.83 22.16
N VAL A 144 -14.54 0.95 21.21
CA VAL A 144 -15.39 -0.23 20.93
C VAL A 144 -15.37 -1.25 22.08
N ALA A 145 -14.24 -1.36 22.80
CA ALA A 145 -14.15 -2.20 23.99
C ALA A 145 -14.94 -1.62 25.17
N ALA A 146 -14.93 -0.30 25.34
CA ALA A 146 -15.70 0.38 26.37
C ALA A 146 -17.22 0.32 26.12
N GLU A 147 -17.65 0.47 24.85
CA GLU A 147 -19.06 0.43 24.46
C GLU A 147 -19.69 -0.95 24.70
N ARG A 148 -18.91 -2.03 24.54
CA ARG A 148 -19.39 -3.42 24.65
C ARG A 148 -18.37 -4.31 25.38
N PRO A 149 -18.25 -4.21 26.71
CA PRO A 149 -17.20 -4.91 27.47
C PRO A 149 -17.34 -6.45 27.47
N GLY A 150 -18.50 -7.02 27.13
CA GLY A 150 -18.67 -8.48 27.09
C GLY A 150 -18.44 -9.13 25.73
N VAL A 151 -18.11 -8.35 24.69
CA VAL A 151 -17.69 -8.94 23.40
C VAL A 151 -16.18 -9.19 23.43
N THR A 152 -15.75 -10.24 22.75
CA THR A 152 -14.33 -10.57 22.61
C THR A 152 -13.88 -10.22 21.20
N PHE A 153 -13.02 -9.22 21.07
CA PHE A 153 -12.42 -8.86 19.78
C PHE A 153 -11.40 -9.91 19.33
N THR A 154 -11.50 -10.32 18.07
CA THR A 154 -10.65 -11.35 17.46
C THR A 154 -9.64 -10.76 16.48
N GLU A 155 -9.99 -9.65 15.82
CA GLU A 155 -9.13 -8.97 14.87
C GLU A 155 -9.46 -7.48 14.83
N PHE A 156 -8.43 -6.66 14.61
CA PHE A 156 -8.58 -5.24 14.31
C PHE A 156 -7.86 -4.89 13.01
N THR A 157 -8.54 -4.17 12.13
CA THR A 157 -7.97 -3.62 10.90
C THR A 157 -8.22 -2.13 10.87
N GLY A 158 -7.19 -1.32 10.67
CA GLY A 158 -7.27 0.13 10.69
C GLY A 158 -5.88 0.74 10.78
N GLY A 159 -5.83 2.05 11.05
CA GLY A 159 -4.59 2.81 10.95
C GLY A 159 -4.10 2.93 9.50
N TYR A 160 -2.98 3.61 9.27
CA TYR A 160 -2.41 3.71 7.92
C TYR A 160 -2.02 2.32 7.38
N PRO A 161 -2.32 1.97 6.11
CA PRO A 161 -2.85 2.84 5.04
C PRO A 161 -4.39 2.78 4.87
N TRP A 162 -5.13 2.26 5.84
CA TRP A 162 -6.57 2.09 5.77
C TRP A 162 -7.32 3.39 6.10
N CYS A 163 -8.33 3.71 5.29
CA CYS A 163 -9.22 4.85 5.50
C CYS A 163 -10.35 4.58 6.50
N GLY A 164 -10.54 3.35 6.97
CA GLY A 164 -11.57 2.97 7.94
C GLY A 164 -11.01 2.09 9.04
N ASN A 165 -11.68 2.06 10.19
CA ASN A 165 -11.36 1.10 11.24
C ASN A 165 -12.45 0.03 11.30
N LYS A 166 -12.01 -1.19 11.60
CA LYS A 166 -12.85 -2.37 11.73
C LYS A 166 -12.36 -3.22 12.89
N GLY A 167 -13.27 -3.65 13.75
CA GLY A 167 -13.03 -4.68 14.75
C GLY A 167 -13.93 -5.88 14.48
N LEU A 168 -13.35 -7.07 14.34
CA LEU A 168 -14.11 -8.33 14.34
C LEU A 168 -14.24 -8.81 15.77
N PHE A 169 -15.41 -9.30 16.15
CA PHE A 169 -15.67 -9.78 17.51
C PHE A 169 -16.54 -11.02 17.53
N THR A 170 -16.45 -11.76 18.62
CA THR A 170 -17.36 -12.84 19.01
C THR A 170 -17.97 -12.54 20.37
N PHE A 171 -18.98 -13.31 20.76
CA PHE A 171 -19.70 -13.17 22.02
C PHE A 171 -20.26 -14.54 22.44
N PRO A 172 -20.69 -14.72 23.70
CA PRO A 172 -21.26 -15.98 24.16
C PRO A 172 -22.42 -16.45 23.28
N GLY A 173 -22.33 -17.69 22.79
CA GLY A 173 -23.35 -18.29 21.92
C GLY A 173 -23.23 -17.93 20.43
N ALA A 174 -22.27 -17.10 20.03
CA ALA A 174 -22.05 -16.77 18.62
C ALA A 174 -21.44 -17.95 17.83
N GLN A 175 -21.95 -18.22 16.64
CA GLN A 175 -21.35 -19.16 15.68
C GLN A 175 -20.29 -18.48 14.80
N TYR A 176 -20.53 -17.23 14.38
CA TYR A 176 -19.68 -16.44 13.48
C TYR A 176 -19.25 -15.11 14.10
N GLY A 177 -20.09 -14.50 14.94
CA GLY A 177 -19.83 -13.21 15.59
C GLY A 177 -20.28 -12.02 14.75
N GLY A 178 -19.49 -10.96 14.78
CA GLY A 178 -19.85 -9.67 14.18
C GLY A 178 -18.64 -8.78 13.87
N SER A 179 -18.96 -7.59 13.38
CA SER A 179 -17.97 -6.55 13.14
C SER A 179 -18.48 -5.19 13.55
N VAL A 180 -17.60 -4.34 14.06
CA VAL A 180 -17.85 -2.92 14.29
C VAL A 180 -16.94 -2.10 13.39
N THR A 181 -17.47 -1.02 12.82
CA THR A 181 -16.70 -0.11 11.97
C THR A 181 -16.98 1.35 12.30
N ASP A 182 -15.98 2.20 12.10
CA ASP A 182 -16.15 3.66 11.91
C ASP A 182 -15.46 4.11 10.61
N ASN A 183 -15.76 5.33 10.16
CA ASN A 183 -15.16 5.91 8.95
C ASN A 183 -14.53 7.28 9.25
N GLU A 184 -13.84 7.87 8.28
CA GLU A 184 -13.12 9.14 8.49
C GLU A 184 -14.02 10.33 8.83
N GLU A 185 -15.27 10.27 8.38
CA GLU A 185 -16.24 11.36 8.48
C GLU A 185 -17.14 11.25 9.72
N SER A 186 -17.13 10.12 10.42
CA SER A 186 -18.01 9.86 11.56
C SER A 186 -17.37 8.95 12.60
N THR A 187 -17.52 9.34 13.86
CA THR A 187 -17.17 8.52 15.03
C THR A 187 -18.29 7.56 15.44
N GLU A 188 -19.41 7.56 14.72
CA GLU A 188 -20.53 6.63 14.92
C GLU A 188 -20.08 5.19 14.71
N LEU A 189 -20.22 4.36 15.76
CA LEU A 189 -19.89 2.95 15.70
C LEU A 189 -21.03 2.17 15.05
N LYS A 190 -20.76 1.58 13.89
CA LYS A 190 -21.72 0.72 13.19
C LYS A 190 -21.44 -0.73 13.53
N TRP A 191 -22.33 -1.32 14.32
CA TRP A 191 -22.27 -2.73 14.73
C TRP A 191 -23.08 -3.60 13.78
N TYR A 192 -22.45 -4.66 13.29
CA TYR A 192 -23.05 -5.68 12.47
C TYR A 192 -22.86 -7.05 13.12
N VAL A 193 -23.90 -7.86 13.12
CA VAL A 193 -23.89 -9.25 13.62
C VAL A 193 -24.39 -10.15 12.51
N ALA A 194 -23.76 -11.32 12.37
CA ALA A 194 -24.22 -12.32 11.41
C ALA A 194 -25.70 -12.66 11.66
N GLN A 195 -26.49 -12.77 10.59
CA GLN A 195 -27.94 -12.99 10.71
C GLN A 195 -28.29 -14.27 11.48
N SER A 196 -27.46 -15.32 11.36
CA SER A 196 -27.61 -16.58 12.11
C SER A 196 -27.38 -16.42 13.62
N ASP A 197 -26.61 -15.41 14.03
CA ASP A 197 -26.26 -15.17 15.44
C ASP A 197 -27.16 -14.12 16.09
N LYS A 198 -28.13 -13.55 15.34
CA LYS A 198 -28.97 -12.45 15.83
C LYS A 198 -29.74 -12.82 17.11
N ALA A 199 -30.28 -14.03 17.21
CA ALA A 199 -31.00 -14.49 18.40
C ALA A 199 -30.07 -14.61 19.62
N ALA A 200 -28.85 -15.13 19.44
CA ALA A 200 -27.86 -15.21 20.50
C ALA A 200 -27.38 -13.82 20.94
N TRP A 201 -27.27 -12.90 19.98
CA TRP A 201 -26.93 -11.51 20.25
C TRP A 201 -28.00 -10.79 21.05
N ASP A 202 -29.27 -10.89 20.64
CA ASP A 202 -30.38 -10.24 21.34
C ASP A 202 -30.48 -10.75 22.79
N TYR A 203 -30.26 -12.06 23.02
CA TYR A 203 -30.16 -12.65 24.36
C TYR A 203 -28.99 -12.08 25.17
N PHE A 204 -27.78 -12.07 24.60
CA PHE A 204 -26.58 -11.54 25.22
C PHE A 204 -26.74 -10.06 25.63
N ILE A 205 -27.33 -9.24 24.76
CA ILE A 205 -27.56 -7.81 25.04
C ILE A 205 -28.60 -7.61 26.14
N ALA A 206 -29.65 -8.44 26.15
CA ALA A 206 -30.66 -8.40 27.21
C ALA A 206 -30.03 -8.71 28.58
N GLU A 207 -29.17 -9.72 28.68
CA GLU A 207 -28.48 -10.07 29.94
C GLU A 207 -27.59 -8.92 30.46
N GLN A 208 -26.92 -8.18 29.57
CA GLN A 208 -26.09 -7.04 29.98
C GLN A 208 -26.86 -5.80 30.42
N SER A 209 -28.18 -5.75 30.13
CA SER A 209 -29.03 -4.60 30.44
C SER A 209 -29.79 -4.72 31.76
N VAL A 210 -29.68 -5.86 32.46
CA VAL A 210 -30.28 -6.05 33.79
C VAL A 210 -29.30 -5.49 34.84
N PRO A 211 -29.64 -4.40 35.55
CA PRO A 211 -28.84 -3.98 36.69
C PRO A 211 -29.02 -5.00 37.82
N ASP A 212 -27.91 -5.36 38.50
CA ASP A 212 -27.93 -6.06 39.79
C ASP A 212 -28.76 -5.30 40.85
#